data_AF-A0A1G2BU93-F1
#
_entry.id   AF-A0A1G2BU93-F1
#
_cell.length_a   1.000
_cell.length_b   1.000
_cell.length_c   1.000
_cell.angle_alpha   90.00
_cell.angle_beta   90.00
_cell.angle_gamma   90.00
#
_symmetry.space_group_name_H-M   'P 1'
#
loop_
_entity.id
_entity.type
_entity.pdbx_description
1 polymer ?
#
loop_
_entity_poly.entity_id
_entity_poly.type
_entity_poly.pdbx_seq_one_letter_code
_entity_poly.pdbx_strand_id
1 'polypeptide(L)'
;MSTIDYVLLLILAYFVIQGLRHGFLATVGSLAGLALGAWAAGTFYASVAQWLIELFDVSIMVSIVSAFIGIFVGINIVISLLINFVTHIFKYVPLATLANRLLGAALGFLQGMLLVGLILWVINLFPFQSSFADNIEKSRIAELFQTSTRIVQPLL
;
A
#
# COMPACT_ATOMS: atom_id res chain seq x y z
N MET A 1 15.61 -16.58 -0.55
CA MET A 1 14.49 -15.69 -0.89
C MET A 1 13.33 -16.12 -0.01
N SER A 2 12.84 -15.20 0.82
CA SER A 2 11.70 -15.45 1.70
C SER A 2 10.44 -15.63 0.87
N THR A 3 9.47 -16.41 1.33
CA THR A 3 8.11 -16.49 0.74
C THR A 3 7.46 -15.12 0.62
N ILE A 4 7.83 -14.18 1.48
CA ILE A 4 7.40 -12.78 1.44
C ILE A 4 7.88 -12.07 0.16
N ASP A 5 9.11 -12.36 -0.30
CA ASP A 5 9.69 -11.71 -1.49
C ASP A 5 8.88 -12.03 -2.76
N TYR A 6 8.42 -13.28 -2.87
CA TYR A 6 7.59 -13.72 -4.00
C TYR A 6 6.21 -13.06 -4.01
N VAL A 7 5.60 -12.86 -2.84
CA VAL A 7 4.30 -12.18 -2.71
C VAL A 7 4.43 -10.71 -3.10
N LEU A 8 5.47 -10.02 -2.64
CA LEU A 8 5.73 -8.62 -2.99
C LEU A 8 5.98 -8.44 -4.49
N LEU A 9 6.74 -9.34 -5.10
CA LEU A 9 7.03 -9.32 -6.53
C LEU A 9 5.77 -9.56 -7.36
N LEU A 10 4.88 -10.47 -6.92
CA LEU A 10 3.58 -10.69 -7.57
C LEU A 10 2.68 -9.46 -7.51
N ILE A 11 2.60 -8.78 -6.35
CA ILE A 11 1.83 -7.53 -6.21
C ILE A 11 2.38 -6.47 -7.16
N LEU A 12 3.69 -6.29 -7.19
CA LEU A 12 4.32 -5.29 -8.03
C LEU A 12 4.11 -5.60 -9.53
N ALA A 13 4.28 -6.85 -9.94
CA ALA A 13 4.01 -7.30 -11.30
C ALA A 13 2.54 -7.06 -11.69
N TYR A 14 1.60 -7.31 -10.79
CA TYR A 14 0.18 -7.02 -11.00
C TYR A 14 -0.06 -5.54 -11.29
N PHE A 15 0.50 -4.63 -10.48
CA PHE A 15 0.36 -3.17 -10.70
C PHE A 15 0.98 -2.69 -12.01
N VAL A 16 2.15 -3.22 -12.38
CA VAL A 16 2.80 -2.90 -13.67
C VAL A 16 1.95 -3.36 -14.85
N ILE A 17 1.45 -4.60 -14.81
CA ILE A 17 0.57 -5.14 -15.87
C ILE A 17 -0.74 -4.33 -15.93
N GLN A 18 -1.28 -3.94 -14.77
CA GLN A 18 -2.53 -3.19 -14.73
C GLN A 18 -2.35 -1.77 -15.28
N GLY A 19 -1.24 -1.10 -14.97
CA GLY A 19 -0.87 0.19 -15.55
C GLY A 19 -0.64 0.12 -17.06
N LEU A 20 -0.06 -0.97 -17.57
CA LEU A 20 0.10 -1.21 -19.00
C LEU A 20 -1.27 -1.41 -19.70
N ARG A 21 -2.25 -2.03 -19.02
CA ARG A 21 -3.59 -2.31 -19.58
C ARG A 21 -4.53 -1.11 -19.54
N HIS A 22 -4.50 -0.31 -18.46
CA HIS A 22 -5.44 0.79 -18.25
C HIS A 22 -4.95 2.12 -18.88
N GLY A 23 -3.64 2.28 -19.12
CA GLY A 23 -3.06 3.48 -19.71
C GLY A 23 -2.84 4.62 -18.71
N PHE A 24 -2.10 5.65 -19.13
CA PHE A 24 -1.60 6.72 -18.25
C PHE A 24 -2.69 7.40 -17.40
N LEU A 25 -3.79 7.84 -18.02
CA LEU A 25 -4.83 8.61 -17.33
C LEU A 25 -5.49 7.79 -16.20
N ALA A 26 -5.72 6.51 -16.47
CA ALA A 26 -6.28 5.60 -15.48
C ALA A 26 -5.29 5.32 -14.34
N THR A 27 -4.00 5.18 -14.65
CA THR A 27 -2.95 4.98 -13.64
C THR A 27 -2.71 6.22 -12.76
N VAL A 28 -2.81 7.43 -13.32
CA VAL A 28 -2.76 8.68 -12.52
C VAL A 28 -3.93 8.71 -11.53
N GLY A 29 -5.11 8.35 -12.00
CA GLY A 29 -6.28 8.29 -11.14
C GLY A 29 -6.17 7.20 -10.06
N SER A 30 -5.63 6.00 -10.37
CA SER A 30 -5.41 4.97 -9.35
C SER A 30 -4.38 5.38 -8.30
N LEU A 31 -3.38 6.18 -8.69
CA LEU A 31 -2.45 6.83 -7.77
C LEU A 31 -3.16 7.80 -6.82
N ALA A 32 -4.06 8.64 -7.34
CA ALA A 32 -4.91 9.48 -6.50
C ALA A 32 -5.82 8.64 -5.58
N GLY A 33 -6.35 7.53 -6.11
CA GLY A 33 -7.11 6.52 -5.37
C GLY A 33 -6.37 5.98 -4.16
N LEU A 34 -5.10 5.62 -4.35
CA LEU A 34 -4.25 5.15 -3.28
C LEU A 34 -3.96 6.21 -2.23
N ALA A 35 -3.60 7.42 -2.65
CA ALA A 35 -3.28 8.50 -1.72
C ALA A 35 -4.51 8.90 -0.87
N LEU A 36 -5.65 9.12 -1.53
CA LEU A 36 -6.91 9.46 -0.86
C LEU A 36 -7.44 8.31 -0.02
N GLY A 37 -7.35 7.07 -0.53
CA GLY A 37 -7.75 5.86 0.19
C GLY A 37 -6.91 5.66 1.44
N ALA A 38 -5.59 5.82 1.38
CA ALA A 38 -4.71 5.71 2.54
C ALA A 38 -4.97 6.80 3.57
N TRP A 39 -5.14 8.06 3.14
CA TRP A 39 -5.44 9.17 4.04
C TRP A 39 -6.77 8.99 4.76
N ALA A 40 -7.83 8.64 4.03
CA ALA A 40 -9.13 8.42 4.60
C ALA A 40 -9.20 7.15 5.46
N ALA A 41 -8.55 6.06 5.05
CA ALA A 41 -8.42 4.87 5.90
C ALA A 41 -7.70 5.22 7.20
N GLY A 42 -6.58 5.95 7.13
CA GLY A 42 -5.84 6.42 8.31
C GLY A 42 -6.61 7.40 9.21
N THR A 43 -7.64 8.07 8.68
CA THR A 43 -8.46 9.01 9.47
C THR A 43 -9.69 8.33 10.08
N PHE A 44 -10.36 7.46 9.32
CA PHE A 44 -11.67 6.90 9.69
C PHE A 44 -11.62 5.46 10.22
N TYR A 45 -10.47 4.78 10.18
CA TYR A 45 -10.37 3.39 10.65
C TYR A 45 -10.83 3.22 12.09
N ALA A 46 -10.54 4.17 12.99
CA ALA A 46 -10.89 4.06 14.41
C ALA A 46 -12.41 4.02 14.62
N SER A 47 -13.15 4.90 13.95
CA SER A 47 -14.63 4.95 14.03
C SER A 47 -15.27 3.69 13.46
N VAL A 48 -14.77 3.21 12.30
CA VAL A 48 -15.30 1.99 11.68
C VAL A 48 -14.92 0.74 12.48
N ALA A 49 -13.73 0.71 13.08
CA ALA A 49 -13.32 -0.39 13.95
C ALA A 49 -14.19 -0.51 15.20
N GLN A 50 -14.62 0.62 15.80
CA GLN A 50 -15.56 0.60 16.92
C GLN A 50 -16.89 -0.03 16.53
N TRP A 51 -17.45 0.34 15.38
CA TRP A 51 -18.68 -0.30 14.88
C TRP A 51 -18.51 -1.80 14.63
N LEU A 52 -17.36 -2.24 14.13
CA LEU A 52 -17.07 -3.67 13.95
C LEU A 52 -17.01 -4.43 15.28
N ILE A 53 -16.43 -3.82 16.31
CA ILE A 53 -16.38 -4.40 17.67
C ILE A 53 -17.81 -4.53 18.22
N GLU A 54 -18.61 -3.47 18.12
CA GLU A 54 -19.97 -3.44 18.66
C GLU A 54 -20.94 -4.39 17.94
N LEU A 55 -20.83 -4.55 16.61
CA LEU A 55 -21.73 -5.41 15.84
C LEU A 55 -21.35 -6.90 15.88
N PHE A 56 -20.05 -7.20 15.85
CA PHE A 56 -19.56 -8.56 15.59
C PHE A 56 -18.73 -9.16 16.73
N ASP A 57 -18.51 -8.43 17.82
CA ASP A 57 -17.75 -8.86 19.01
C ASP A 57 -16.38 -9.48 18.68
N VAL A 58 -15.72 -8.91 17.66
CA VAL A 58 -14.42 -9.38 17.17
C VAL A 58 -13.28 -8.68 17.94
N SER A 59 -12.14 -9.36 18.03
CA SER A 59 -10.92 -8.80 18.61
C SER A 59 -10.58 -7.43 18.02
N ILE A 60 -10.20 -6.49 18.88
CA ILE A 60 -9.83 -5.10 18.54
C ILE A 60 -8.84 -5.04 17.37
N MET A 61 -7.83 -5.93 17.37
CA MET A 61 -6.80 -5.94 16.34
C MET A 61 -7.37 -6.35 14.97
N VAL A 62 -8.28 -7.33 14.95
CA VAL A 62 -8.98 -7.77 13.73
C VAL A 62 -9.87 -6.64 13.22
N SER A 63 -10.65 -6.00 14.09
CA SER A 63 -11.54 -4.90 13.73
C SER A 63 -10.80 -3.69 13.15
N ILE A 64 -9.63 -3.32 13.72
CA ILE A 64 -8.79 -2.23 13.21
C ILE A 64 -8.27 -2.54 11.80
N VAL A 65 -7.71 -3.73 11.59
CA VAL A 65 -7.16 -4.13 10.29
C VAL A 65 -8.26 -4.25 9.25
N SER A 66 -9.38 -4.88 9.59
CA SER A 66 -10.55 -5.00 8.71
C SER A 66 -11.16 -3.65 8.34
N ALA A 67 -11.29 -2.73 9.30
CA ALA A 67 -11.78 -1.38 9.05
C ALA A 67 -10.86 -0.59 8.12
N PHE A 68 -9.55 -0.63 8.37
CA PHE A 68 -8.57 0.03 7.50
C PHE A 68 -8.63 -0.49 6.07
N ILE A 69 -8.59 -1.82 5.90
CA ILE A 69 -8.67 -2.46 4.58
C ILE A 69 -10.00 -2.13 3.89
N GLY A 70 -11.12 -2.20 4.62
CA GLY A 70 -12.45 -1.93 4.09
C GLY A 70 -12.59 -0.50 3.55
N ILE A 71 -12.16 0.50 4.32
CA ILE A 71 -12.19 1.91 3.89
C ILE A 71 -11.26 2.13 2.70
N PHE A 72 -10.04 1.62 2.79
CA PHE A 72 -9.04 1.77 1.74
C PHE A 72 -9.52 1.18 0.42
N VAL A 73 -10.03 -0.05 0.43
CA VAL A 73 -10.56 -0.73 -0.76
C VAL A 73 -11.81 -0.01 -1.27
N GLY A 74 -12.73 0.38 -0.40
CA GLY A 74 -13.95 1.10 -0.78
C GLY A 74 -13.64 2.39 -1.54
N ILE A 75 -12.71 3.20 -1.03
CA ILE A 75 -12.32 4.46 -1.66
C ILE A 75 -11.61 4.24 -2.99
N ASN A 76 -10.69 3.26 -3.05
CA ASN A 76 -10.02 2.90 -4.30
C ASN A 76 -11.04 2.45 -5.37
N ILE A 77 -12.07 1.69 -4.99
CA ILE A 77 -13.13 1.26 -5.91
C ILE A 77 -13.91 2.47 -6.42
N VAL A 78 -14.36 3.37 -5.54
CA VAL A 78 -15.13 4.57 -5.92
C VAL A 78 -14.33 5.45 -6.88
N ILE A 79 -13.06 5.69 -6.57
CA ILE A 79 -12.17 6.51 -7.40
C ILE A 79 -11.94 5.83 -8.75
N SER A 80 -11.66 4.52 -8.76
CA SER A 80 -11.51 3.74 -10.00
C SER A 80 -12.76 3.82 -10.88
N LEU A 81 -13.96 3.74 -10.28
CA LEU A 81 -15.22 3.89 -11.01
C LEU A 81 -15.35 5.27 -11.65
N LEU A 82 -15.04 6.33 -10.91
CA LEU A 82 -15.06 7.71 -11.42
C LEU A 82 -14.09 7.88 -12.59
N ILE A 83 -12.87 7.36 -12.47
CA ILE A 83 -11.85 7.46 -13.51
C ILE A 83 -12.26 6.67 -14.75
N ASN A 84 -12.81 5.48 -14.58
CA ASN A 84 -13.34 4.70 -15.69
C ASN A 84 -14.48 5.43 -16.38
N PHE A 85 -15.39 6.06 -15.63
CA PHE A 85 -16.47 6.85 -16.19
C PHE A 85 -15.95 8.05 -16.99
N VAL A 86 -14.98 8.78 -16.43
CA VAL A 86 -14.30 9.90 -17.11
C VAL A 86 -13.61 9.41 -18.39
N THR A 87 -12.79 8.36 -18.31
CA THR A 87 -12.09 7.82 -19.48
C THR A 87 -13.03 7.24 -20.54
N HIS A 88 -14.23 6.80 -20.17
CA HIS A 88 -15.24 6.35 -21.13
C HIS A 88 -15.90 7.53 -21.88
N ILE A 89 -16.11 8.66 -21.20
CA ILE A 89 -16.70 9.87 -21.80
C ILE A 89 -15.70 10.57 -22.72
N PHE A 90 -14.43 10.65 -22.30
CA PHE A 90 -13.35 11.14 -23.14
C PHE A 90 -12.96 10.06 -24.15
N LYS A 91 -13.75 9.94 -25.23
CA LYS A 91 -13.48 9.09 -26.41
C LYS A 91 -11.97 9.06 -26.69
N TYR A 92 -11.37 7.89 -26.49
CA TYR A 92 -10.03 7.47 -26.92
C TYR A 92 -9.11 8.64 -27.28
N VAL A 93 -8.35 9.17 -26.33
CA VAL A 93 -7.20 10.02 -26.68
C VAL A 93 -6.17 9.09 -27.33
N PRO A 94 -6.00 9.10 -28.67
CA PRO A 94 -5.12 8.18 -29.37
C PRO A 94 -3.73 8.80 -29.43
N LEU A 95 -3.22 9.30 -28.29
CA LEU A 95 -1.83 9.75 -28.18
C LEU A 95 -0.96 8.49 -28.15
N ALA A 96 -0.69 7.95 -29.34
CA ALA A 96 0.15 6.78 -29.61
C ALA A 96 -0.02 5.66 -28.57
N THR A 97 -0.91 4.69 -28.84
CA THR A 97 -1.28 3.57 -27.95
C THR A 97 -0.11 2.90 -27.23
N LEU A 98 1.10 2.88 -27.82
CA LEU A 98 2.32 2.40 -27.17
C LEU A 98 2.85 3.34 -26.06
N ALA A 99 2.96 4.64 -26.33
CA ALA A 99 3.46 5.63 -25.37
C ALA A 99 2.51 5.78 -24.16
N ASN A 100 1.19 5.81 -24.40
CA ASN A 100 0.18 5.84 -23.33
C ASN A 100 0.27 4.62 -22.40
N ARG A 101 0.53 3.42 -22.97
CA ARG A 101 0.70 2.18 -22.19
C ARG A 101 2.04 2.14 -21.45
N LEU A 102 3.13 2.59 -22.08
CA LEU A 102 4.45 2.67 -21.44
C LEU A 102 4.47 3.63 -20.26
N LEU A 103 3.88 4.83 -20.40
CA LEU A 103 3.73 5.78 -19.30
C LEU A 103 2.81 5.23 -18.20
N GLY A 104 1.73 4.54 -18.60
CA GLY A 104 0.87 3.81 -17.66
C GLY A 104 1.62 2.71 -16.87
N ALA A 105 2.55 2.00 -17.50
CA ALA A 105 3.36 0.98 -16.84
C ALA A 105 4.41 1.60 -15.90
N ALA A 106 5.06 2.69 -16.29
CA ALA A 106 6.00 3.41 -15.42
C ALA A 106 5.32 3.95 -14.16
N LEU A 107 4.12 4.55 -14.32
CA LEU A 107 3.31 4.95 -13.18
C LEU A 107 2.83 3.76 -12.35
N GLY A 108 2.44 2.65 -12.99
CA GLY A 108 2.00 1.43 -12.30
C GLY A 108 3.12 0.80 -11.47
N PHE A 109 4.36 0.88 -11.95
CA PHE A 109 5.55 0.47 -11.21
C PHE A 109 5.73 1.32 -9.94
N LEU A 110 5.70 2.65 -10.06
CA LEU A 110 5.78 3.57 -8.92
C LEU A 110 4.64 3.33 -7.93
N GLN A 111 3.43 3.11 -8.44
CA GLN A 111 2.26 2.78 -7.65
C GLN A 111 2.46 1.49 -6.84
N GLY A 112 2.94 0.44 -7.49
CA GLY A 112 3.25 -0.85 -6.85
C GLY A 112 4.32 -0.70 -5.77
N MET A 113 5.39 0.06 -6.03
CA MET A 113 6.44 0.34 -5.02
C MET A 113 5.87 1.06 -3.80
N LEU A 114 5.03 2.08 -3.99
CA LEU A 114 4.39 2.81 -2.90
C LEU A 114 3.48 1.91 -2.06
N LEU A 115 2.66 1.08 -2.70
CA LEU A 115 1.75 0.18 -2.01
C LEU A 115 2.50 -0.90 -1.24
N VAL A 116 3.54 -1.49 -1.84
CA VAL A 116 4.44 -2.43 -1.16
C VAL A 116 5.11 -1.77 0.05
N GLY A 117 5.63 -0.54 -0.11
CA GLY A 117 6.21 0.23 1.00
C GLY A 117 5.21 0.48 2.13
N LEU A 118 3.96 0.81 1.80
CA LEU A 118 2.89 1.00 2.78
C LEU A 118 2.54 -0.30 3.51
N ILE A 119 2.45 -1.43 2.80
CA ILE A 119 2.23 -2.76 3.41
C ILE A 119 3.38 -3.09 4.38
N LEU A 120 4.63 -2.90 3.96
CA LEU A 120 5.79 -3.17 4.80
C LEU A 120 5.83 -2.25 6.04
N TRP A 121 5.46 -0.99 5.88
CA TRP A 121 5.37 -0.04 7.00
C TRP A 121 4.29 -0.46 7.99
N VAL A 122 3.11 -0.85 7.51
CA VAL A 122 2.02 -1.38 8.35
C VAL A 122 2.46 -2.65 9.08
N ILE A 123 3.12 -3.59 8.40
CA ILE A 123 3.64 -4.82 9.03
C ILE A 123 4.67 -4.51 10.12
N ASN A 124 5.51 -3.48 9.95
CA ASN A 124 6.46 -3.06 10.98
C ASN A 124 5.81 -2.30 12.15
N LEU A 125 4.70 -1.58 11.90
CA LEU A 125 3.98 -0.85 12.93
C LEU A 125 3.23 -1.77 13.89
N PHE A 126 2.76 -2.91 13.38
CA PHE A 126 2.15 -3.94 14.19
C PHE A 126 3.23 -4.93 14.62
N PRO A 127 3.67 -4.95 15.89
CA PRO A 127 4.45 -6.06 16.39
C PRO A 127 3.53 -7.27 16.39
N PHE A 128 3.50 -8.01 15.28
CA PHE A 128 3.01 -9.36 15.24
C PHE A 128 3.86 -10.12 16.27
N GLN A 129 3.33 -10.27 17.48
CA GLN A 129 4.01 -10.95 18.55
C GLN A 129 4.44 -12.33 18.05
N SER A 130 5.74 -12.55 18.23
CA SER A 130 6.41 -13.85 18.41
C SER A 130 6.45 -14.83 17.24
N SER A 131 7.05 -14.45 16.09
CA SER A 131 7.83 -15.41 15.25
C SER A 131 8.74 -14.77 14.19
N PHE A 132 8.60 -13.46 13.89
CA PHE A 132 9.46 -12.81 12.88
C PHE A 132 10.68 -12.07 13.46
N ALA A 133 10.68 -11.78 14.77
CA ALA A 133 11.77 -11.07 15.44
C ALA A 133 13.09 -11.89 15.50
N ASP A 134 12.99 -13.21 15.65
CA ASP A 134 14.16 -14.10 15.81
C ASP A 134 15.04 -14.20 14.55
N ASN A 135 14.49 -13.86 13.38
CA ASN A 135 15.27 -13.85 12.13
C ASN A 135 15.98 -12.51 11.86
N ILE A 136 15.57 -11.42 12.54
CA ILE A 136 16.18 -10.10 12.38
C ILE A 136 17.39 -9.96 13.32
N GLU A 137 17.37 -10.65 14.46
CA GLU A 137 18.47 -10.67 15.44
C GLU A 137 19.78 -11.28 14.90
N LYS A 138 19.75 -11.95 13.73
CA LYS A 138 20.94 -12.47 13.04
C LYS A 138 21.55 -11.49 12.01
N SER A 139 20.94 -10.33 11.78
CA SER A 139 21.43 -9.38 10.77
C SER A 139 22.50 -8.46 11.36
N ARG A 140 23.71 -8.53 10.78
CA ARG A 140 24.88 -7.65 11.04
C ARG A 140 24.57 -6.14 11.01
N ILE A 141 23.41 -5.74 10.50
CA ILE A 141 22.96 -4.35 10.44
C ILE A 141 22.58 -3.83 11.84
N ALA A 142 22.11 -4.68 12.76
CA ALA A 142 21.83 -4.29 14.14
C ALA A 142 23.10 -3.91 14.91
N GLU A 143 24.22 -4.57 14.63
CA GLU A 143 25.53 -4.30 15.25
C GLU A 143 26.10 -2.93 14.83
N LEU A 144 25.85 -2.52 13.58
CA LEU A 144 26.24 -1.20 13.07
C LEU A 144 25.49 -0.05 13.77
N PHE A 145 24.22 -0.26 14.14
CA PHE A 145 23.42 0.76 14.83
C PHE A 145 23.71 0.88 16.34
N GLN A 146 24.16 -0.20 16.98
CA GLN A 146 24.55 -0.14 18.40
C GLN A 146 25.84 0.65 18.63
N THR A 147 26.78 0.63 17.67
CA THR A 147 28.04 1.38 17.79
C THR A 147 27.82 2.90 17.73
N SER A 148 26.88 3.37 16.90
CA SER A 148 26.54 4.80 16.81
C SER A 148 25.84 5.34 18.05
N THR A 149 25.08 4.51 18.76
CA THR A 149 24.31 4.91 19.94
C THR A 149 25.22 5.21 21.15
N ARG A 150 26.40 4.59 21.21
CA ARG A 150 27.37 4.77 22.31
C ARG A 150 28.06 6.13 22.32
N ILE A 151 27.99 6.88 21.20
CA ILE A 151 28.60 8.21 21.05
C ILE A 151 27.65 9.32 21.51
N VAL A 152 26.34 9.07 21.47
CA VAL A 152 25.31 10.07 21.79
C VAL A 152 24.96 10.08 23.28
N GLN A 153 25.25 8.99 24.01
CA GLN A 153 24.91 8.83 25.43
C GLN A 153 25.45 9.90 26.39
N PRO A 154 26.60 10.56 26.22
CA PRO A 154 27.03 11.60 27.16
C PRO A 154 26.38 12.97 26.91
N LEU A 155 25.52 13.12 25.89
CA LEU A 155 24.85 14.38 25.53
C LEU A 155 23.35 14.41 25.86
N LEU A 156 22.82 13.32 26.44
CA LEU A 156 21.46 13.23 27.01
C LEU A 156 21.56 13.03 28.52
#